data_AF-A0A6B0VKA4-F1
#
_entry.id   AF-A0A6B0VKA4-F1
#
_cell.length_a   1.000
_cell.length_b   1.000
_cell.length_c   1.000
_cell.angle_alpha   90.00
_cell.angle_beta   90.00
_cell.angle_gamma   90.00
#
_symmetry.space_group_name_H-M   'P 1'
#
loop_
_entity.id
_entity.type
_entity.pdbx_description
1 polymer ?
#
loop_
_entity_poly.entity_id
_entity_poly.type
_entity_poly.pdbx_seq_one_letter_code
_entity_poly.pdbx_strand_id
1 'polypeptide(L)'
;MQRWYGVFPNRPPTKSDLVGAVCGVLLVALNASTVDDWRWVAVGVVIGALVMGPLAQSPIGRQIDSMARDLGIGGRILVIAIGGAAVVAFVFLPPISGEIAVDTMIGVALLIPFYVLGHLLVARDLGGWSPD
;
A
#
# COMPACT_ATOMS: atom_id res chain seq x y z
N MET A 1 10.09 16.67 17.80
CA MET A 1 9.01 16.34 16.84
C MET A 1 9.28 14.95 16.26
N GLN A 2 8.97 13.87 16.99
CA GLN A 2 9.65 12.57 16.79
C GLN A 2 8.74 11.34 16.70
N ARG A 3 7.43 11.47 16.43
CA ARG A 3 6.50 10.32 16.52
C ARG A 3 5.71 9.93 15.26
N TRP A 4 5.78 10.68 14.16
CA TRP A 4 5.00 10.37 12.94
C TRP A 4 5.65 9.32 12.02
N TYR A 5 6.95 9.06 12.17
CA TYR A 5 7.72 8.19 11.27
C TYR A 5 7.45 6.68 11.43
N GLY A 6 6.70 6.25 12.44
CA GLY A 6 6.44 4.82 12.67
C GLY A 6 5.40 4.22 11.73
N VAL A 7 4.42 5.02 11.27
CA VAL A 7 3.26 4.54 10.49
C VAL A 7 3.43 4.79 9.00
N PHE A 8 4.17 5.84 8.63
CA PHE A 8 4.35 6.25 7.25
C PHE A 8 5.80 6.14 6.81
N PRO A 9 6.06 5.89 5.51
CA PRO A 9 7.40 5.94 4.95
C PRO A 9 8.13 7.22 5.32
N ASN A 10 9.39 7.10 5.73
CA ASN A 10 10.25 8.24 6.03
C ASN A 10 10.95 8.74 4.75
N ARG A 11 10.15 9.08 3.74
CA ARG A 11 10.58 9.67 2.46
C ARG A 11 9.46 10.55 1.90
N PRO A 12 9.75 11.57 1.08
CA PRO A 12 8.71 12.30 0.38
C PRO A 12 7.95 11.39 -0.61
N PRO A 13 6.66 11.67 -0.87
CA PRO A 13 5.87 10.93 -1.84
C PRO A 13 6.39 11.14 -3.28
N THR A 14 6.45 10.07 -4.06
CA THR A 14 6.87 10.08 -5.47
C THR A 14 5.67 10.23 -6.41
N LYS A 15 5.93 10.41 -7.72
CA LYS A 15 4.88 10.42 -8.76
C LYS A 15 4.01 9.15 -8.73
N SER A 16 4.60 7.99 -8.46
CA SER A 16 3.85 6.73 -8.32
C SER A 16 2.96 6.71 -7.09
N ASP A 17 3.41 7.29 -5.97
CA ASP A 17 2.60 7.41 -4.75
C ASP A 17 1.39 8.32 -4.99
N LEU A 18 1.55 9.37 -5.80
CA LEU A 18 0.45 10.27 -6.19
C LEU A 18 -0.58 9.56 -7.09
N VAL A 19 -0.12 8.84 -8.11
CA VAL A 19 -1.01 8.03 -8.96
C VAL A 19 -1.75 7.00 -8.10
N GLY A 20 -1.02 6.33 -7.19
CA GLY A 20 -1.60 5.41 -6.21
C GLY A 20 -2.63 6.08 -5.31
N ALA A 21 -2.38 7.30 -4.84
CA ALA A 21 -3.33 8.06 -4.04
C ALA A 21 -4.59 8.42 -4.84
N VAL A 22 -4.46 8.89 -6.08
CA VAL A 22 -5.63 9.19 -6.94
C VAL A 22 -6.44 7.92 -7.22
N CYS A 23 -5.78 6.83 -7.61
CA CYS A 23 -6.42 5.54 -7.82
C CYS A 23 -7.10 5.02 -6.54
N GLY A 24 -6.45 5.16 -5.38
CA GLY A 24 -6.99 4.79 -4.09
C GLY A 24 -8.25 5.59 -3.73
N VAL A 25 -8.22 6.91 -3.91
CA VAL A 25 -9.40 7.78 -3.71
C VAL A 25 -10.53 7.39 -4.64
N LEU A 26 -10.23 7.17 -5.94
CA LEU A 26 -11.25 6.77 -6.92
C LEU A 26 -11.85 5.41 -6.56
N LEU A 27 -11.02 4.43 -6.19
CA LEU A 27 -11.49 3.10 -5.80
C LEU A 27 -12.40 3.18 -4.57
N VAL A 28 -12.01 3.95 -3.56
CA VAL A 28 -12.84 4.17 -2.37
C VAL A 28 -14.13 4.89 -2.76
N ALA A 29 -14.08 5.96 -3.54
CA ALA A 29 -15.26 6.74 -3.91
C ALA A 29 -16.27 5.91 -4.72
N LEU A 30 -15.78 5.04 -5.62
CA LEU A 30 -16.63 4.16 -6.44
C LEU A 30 -17.23 2.99 -5.65
N ASN A 31 -16.62 2.61 -4.52
CA ASN A 31 -17.04 1.45 -3.71
C ASN A 31 -17.49 1.82 -2.30
N ALA A 32 -17.57 3.11 -1.94
CA ALA A 32 -17.91 3.54 -0.58
C ALA A 32 -19.33 3.09 -0.18
N SER A 33 -20.25 3.04 -1.14
CA SER A 33 -21.63 2.56 -0.95
C SER A 33 -21.74 1.03 -0.87
N THR A 34 -20.68 0.30 -1.22
CA THR A 34 -20.66 -1.17 -1.20
C THR A 34 -19.92 -1.73 0.01
N VAL A 35 -19.49 -0.87 0.94
CA VAL A 35 -18.84 -1.29 2.19
C VAL A 35 -19.88 -2.01 3.06
N ASP A 36 -19.59 -3.26 3.39
CA ASP A 36 -20.49 -4.10 4.20
C ASP A 36 -20.23 -3.93 5.69
N ASP A 37 -18.95 -4.01 6.10
CA ASP A 37 -18.53 -3.83 7.50
C ASP A 37 -17.23 -3.00 7.61
N TRP A 38 -17.38 -1.81 8.19
CA TRP A 38 -16.28 -0.89 8.49
C TRP A 38 -15.19 -1.48 9.38
N ARG A 39 -15.44 -2.57 10.11
CA ARG A 39 -14.41 -3.28 10.88
C ARG A 39 -13.34 -3.85 9.95
N TRP A 40 -13.72 -4.41 8.80
CA TRP A 40 -12.76 -4.97 7.84
C TRP A 40 -11.99 -3.87 7.11
N VAL A 41 -12.62 -2.71 6.88
CA VAL A 41 -11.92 -1.50 6.43
C VAL A 41 -10.86 -1.10 7.45
N ALA A 42 -11.19 -1.07 8.75
CA ALA A 42 -10.23 -0.76 9.81
C ALA A 42 -9.08 -1.78 9.88
N VAL A 43 -9.38 -3.08 9.72
CA VAL A 43 -8.35 -4.13 9.62
C VAL A 43 -7.43 -3.88 8.43
N GLY A 44 -7.98 -3.55 7.27
CA GLY A 44 -7.22 -3.19 6.07
C GLY A 44 -6.29 -1.99 6.30
N VAL A 45 -6.77 -0.94 6.96
CA VAL A 45 -5.97 0.23 7.34
C VAL A 45 -4.79 -0.19 8.24
N VAL A 46 -5.04 -1.03 9.25
CA VAL A 46 -3.98 -1.51 10.16
C VAL A 46 -2.94 -2.35 9.40
N ILE A 47 -3.39 -3.25 8.53
CA ILE A 47 -2.49 -4.06 7.69
C ILE A 47 -1.65 -3.13 6.79
N GLY A 48 -2.29 -2.18 6.10
CA GLY A 48 -1.61 -1.21 5.25
C GLY A 48 -0.56 -0.38 6.02
N ALA A 49 -0.92 0.10 7.21
CA ALA A 49 -0.02 0.85 8.09
C ALA A 49 1.19 0.03 8.52
N LEU A 50 0.99 -1.24 8.88
CA LEU A 50 2.08 -2.15 9.25
C LEU A 50 3.02 -2.40 8.07
N VAL A 51 2.47 -2.61 6.88
CA VAL A 51 3.23 -2.86 5.65
C VAL A 51 4.02 -1.63 5.22
N MET A 52 3.37 -0.46 5.14
CA MET A 52 4.00 0.78 4.65
C MET A 52 4.95 1.42 5.67
N GLY A 53 4.73 1.23 6.97
CA GLY A 53 5.55 1.81 8.03
C GLY A 53 6.59 0.81 8.57
N PRO A 54 6.30 0.10 9.69
CA PRO A 54 7.30 -0.69 10.40
C PRO A 54 7.93 -1.80 9.57
N LEU A 55 7.14 -2.50 8.75
CA LEU A 55 7.63 -3.63 7.96
C LEU A 55 8.58 -3.17 6.86
N ALA A 56 8.23 -2.12 6.12
CA ALA A 56 9.10 -1.52 5.11
C ALA A 56 10.40 -0.96 5.71
N GLN A 57 10.35 -0.42 6.92
CA GLN A 57 11.52 0.14 7.63
C GLN A 57 12.37 -0.93 8.34
N SER A 58 11.86 -2.16 8.46
CA SER A 58 12.58 -3.26 9.11
C SER A 58 13.85 -3.67 8.32
N PRO A 59 14.80 -4.36 8.96
CA PRO A 59 15.96 -4.94 8.25
C PRO A 59 15.55 -5.83 7.07
N ILE A 60 14.47 -6.59 7.23
CA ILE A 60 13.90 -7.46 6.18
C ILE A 60 13.37 -6.62 5.02
N GLY A 61 12.59 -5.57 5.32
CA GLY A 61 12.05 -4.66 4.30
C GLY A 61 13.14 -3.99 3.47
N ARG A 62 14.22 -3.52 4.11
CA ARG A 62 15.38 -2.93 3.42
C ARG A 62 16.13 -3.95 2.56
N GLN A 63 16.24 -5.19 3.01
CA GLN A 63 16.86 -6.26 2.24
C GLN A 63 16.02 -6.64 1.01
N ILE A 64 14.69 -6.67 1.14
CA ILE A 64 13.79 -6.88 0.01
C ILE A 64 13.92 -5.73 -0.99
N ASP A 65 13.96 -4.49 -0.53
CA ASP A 65 14.09 -3.30 -1.39
C ASP A 65 15.45 -3.24 -2.12
N SER A 66 16.54 -3.70 -1.49
CA SER A 66 17.83 -3.84 -2.19
C SER A 66 17.78 -4.95 -3.24
N MET A 67 17.24 -6.13 -2.89
CA MET A 67 17.11 -7.25 -3.83
C MET A 67 16.23 -6.86 -5.03
N ALA A 68 15.10 -6.19 -4.78
CA ALA A 68 14.17 -5.77 -5.83
C ALA A 68 14.80 -4.78 -6.83
N ARG A 69 15.74 -3.93 -6.38
CA ARG A 69 16.48 -3.02 -7.27
C ARG A 69 17.48 -3.75 -8.16
N ASP A 70 18.07 -4.82 -7.66
CA ASP A 70 19.02 -5.65 -8.40
C ASP A 70 18.33 -6.73 -9.25
N LEU A 71 17.00 -6.86 -9.15
CA LEU A 71 16.21 -7.82 -9.90
C LEU A 71 16.13 -7.44 -11.38
N GLY A 72 16.93 -8.11 -12.21
CA GLY A 72 16.79 -8.13 -13.66
C GLY A 72 15.45 -8.73 -14.12
N ILE A 73 15.19 -8.69 -15.44
CA ILE A 73 13.90 -9.12 -16.03
C ILE A 73 13.49 -10.52 -15.57
N GLY A 74 14.42 -11.48 -15.54
CA GLY A 74 14.14 -12.86 -15.10
C GLY A 74 13.67 -12.95 -13.65
N GLY A 75 14.25 -12.15 -12.75
CA GLY A 75 13.82 -12.10 -11.36
C GLY A 75 12.44 -11.48 -11.19
N ARG A 76 12.11 -10.44 -11.99
CA ARG A 76 10.77 -9.82 -11.97
C ARG A 76 9.70 -10.81 -12.44
N ILE A 77 9.98 -11.59 -13.48
CA ILE A 77 9.09 -12.66 -13.95
C ILE A 77 8.87 -13.70 -12.85
N LEU A 78 9.93 -14.10 -12.15
CA LEU A 78 9.83 -15.06 -11.05
C LEU A 78 8.96 -14.54 -9.90
N VAL A 79 9.12 -13.27 -9.51
CA VAL A 79 8.29 -12.63 -8.47
C VAL A 79 6.82 -12.59 -8.89
N ILE A 80 6.54 -12.22 -10.14
CA ILE A 80 5.17 -12.24 -10.68
C ILE A 80 4.61 -13.67 -10.68
N ALA A 81 5.39 -14.67 -11.08
CA ALA A 81 4.97 -16.07 -11.10
C ALA A 81 4.67 -16.59 -9.68
N ILE A 82 5.51 -16.27 -8.69
CA ILE A 82 5.29 -16.64 -7.29
C ILE A 82 4.05 -15.93 -6.74
N GLY A 83 3.89 -14.62 -7.02
CA GLY A 83 2.70 -13.87 -6.62
C GLY A 83 1.43 -14.45 -7.25
N GLY A 84 1.47 -14.77 -8.54
CA GLY A 84 0.37 -15.42 -9.24
C GLY A 84 0.05 -16.80 -8.66
N ALA A 85 1.07 -17.62 -8.37
CA ALA A 85 0.88 -18.93 -7.73
C ALA A 85 0.27 -18.80 -6.33
N ALA A 86 0.67 -17.80 -5.55
CA ALA A 86 0.06 -17.52 -4.25
C ALA A 86 -1.41 -17.12 -4.40
N VAL A 87 -1.74 -16.22 -5.34
CA VAL A 87 -3.14 -15.84 -5.64
C VAL A 87 -3.96 -17.06 -6.04
N VAL A 88 -3.41 -17.93 -6.89
CA VAL A 88 -4.06 -19.19 -7.28
C VAL A 88 -4.24 -20.13 -6.07
N ALA A 89 -3.23 -20.24 -5.20
CA ALA A 89 -3.33 -21.04 -3.97
C ALA A 89 -4.42 -20.52 -3.02
N PHE A 90 -4.59 -19.20 -2.93
CA PHE A 90 -5.67 -18.57 -2.16
C PHE A 90 -7.07 -18.96 -2.64
N VAL A 91 -7.25 -19.29 -3.92
CA VAL A 91 -8.54 -19.79 -4.47
C VAL A 91 -8.92 -21.15 -3.88
N PHE A 92 -7.96 -21.95 -3.42
CA PHE A 92 -8.19 -23.27 -2.85
C PHE A 92 -8.37 -23.27 -1.33
N LEU A 93 -8.23 -22.12 -0.67
CA LEU A 93 -8.56 -21.96 0.75
C LEU A 93 -10.08 -21.80 0.93
N PRO A 94 -10.61 -22.03 2.14
CA PRO A 94 -12.02 -21.75 2.43
C PRO A 94 -12.39 -20.34 1.97
N PRO A 95 -13.56 -20.16 1.33
CA PRO A 95 -13.91 -18.87 0.74
C PRO A 95 -13.98 -17.81 1.85
N ILE A 96 -13.06 -16.86 1.79
CA ILE A 96 -13.23 -15.57 2.46
C ILE A 96 -14.40 -14.91 1.74
N SER A 97 -15.39 -14.37 2.48
CA SER A 97 -16.47 -13.61 1.85
C SER A 97 -15.86 -12.52 0.96
N GLY A 98 -16.36 -12.40 -0.27
CA GLY A 98 -15.90 -11.36 -1.20
C GLY A 98 -16.04 -9.96 -0.60
N GLU A 99 -17.06 -9.75 0.24
CA GLU A 99 -17.30 -8.49 0.97
C GLU A 99 -16.14 -8.18 1.93
N ILE A 100 -15.72 -9.17 2.73
CA ILE A 100 -14.59 -9.04 3.66
C ILE A 100 -13.31 -8.67 2.92
N ALA A 101 -13.06 -9.32 1.78
CA ALA A 101 -11.88 -9.05 0.96
C ALA A 101 -11.91 -7.64 0.36
N VAL A 102 -13.05 -7.21 -0.16
CA VAL A 102 -13.24 -5.88 -0.75
C VAL A 102 -13.09 -4.79 0.33
N ASP A 103 -13.75 -4.93 1.48
CA ASP A 103 -13.68 -3.97 2.58
C ASP A 103 -12.24 -3.84 3.12
N THR A 104 -11.54 -4.96 3.27
CA THR A 104 -10.12 -4.96 3.66
C THR A 104 -9.24 -4.25 2.63
N MET A 105 -9.47 -4.49 1.33
CA MET A 105 -8.70 -3.82 0.26
C MET A 105 -8.98 -2.32 0.19
N ILE A 106 -10.21 -1.89 0.40
CA ILE A 106 -10.59 -0.47 0.54
C ILE A 106 -9.80 0.16 1.69
N GLY A 107 -9.72 -0.53 2.84
CA GLY A 107 -8.93 -0.09 3.99
C GLY A 107 -7.45 0.08 3.70
N VAL A 108 -6.83 -0.87 2.99
CA VAL A 108 -5.42 -0.77 2.57
C VAL A 108 -5.23 0.41 1.59
N ALA A 109 -6.13 0.55 0.61
CA ALA A 109 -6.04 1.58 -0.42
C ALA A 109 -6.16 3.00 0.15
N LEU A 110 -6.94 3.19 1.22
CA LEU A 110 -7.09 4.47 1.92
C LEU A 110 -5.77 5.01 2.49
N LEU A 111 -4.80 4.13 2.78
CA LEU A 111 -3.58 4.55 3.44
C LEU A 111 -2.67 5.42 2.55
N ILE A 112 -2.69 5.17 1.23
CA ILE A 112 -1.85 5.87 0.27
C ILE A 112 -2.25 7.36 0.16
N PRO A 113 -3.55 7.71 -0.01
CA PRO A 113 -4.02 9.09 0.08
C PRO A 113 -3.67 9.76 1.42
N PHE A 114 -3.85 9.08 2.54
CA PHE A 114 -3.53 9.65 3.86
C PHE A 114 -2.03 9.90 4.03
N TYR A 115 -1.18 9.00 3.52
CA TYR A 115 0.26 9.18 3.50
C TYR A 115 0.67 10.43 2.70
N VAL A 116 0.13 10.56 1.48
CA VAL A 116 0.41 11.70 0.60
C VAL A 116 -0.09 12.99 1.25
N LEU A 117 -1.35 13.04 1.69
CA LEU A 117 -1.93 14.20 2.36
C LEU A 117 -1.17 14.58 3.63
N GLY A 118 -0.80 13.61 4.45
CA GLY A 118 0.00 13.83 5.66
C GLY A 118 1.33 14.50 5.35
N HIS A 119 2.04 14.03 4.31
CA HIS A 119 3.27 14.67 3.86
C HIS A 119 3.03 16.08 3.31
N LEU A 120 2.00 16.29 2.50
CA LEU A 120 1.66 17.61 1.95
C LEU A 120 1.33 18.63 3.04
N LEU A 121 0.56 18.23 4.06
CA LEU A 121 0.11 19.11 5.13
C LEU A 121 1.20 19.41 6.17
N VAL A 122 2.03 18.41 6.51
CA VAL A 122 3.02 18.52 7.59
C VAL A 122 4.38 18.99 7.08
N ALA A 123 4.89 18.39 6.00
CA ALA A 123 6.22 18.70 5.50
C ALA A 123 6.21 19.89 4.53
N ARG A 124 5.05 20.21 3.92
CA ARG A 124 4.91 21.21 2.83
C ARG A 124 5.95 21.05 1.71
N ASP A 125 6.48 19.85 1.56
CA ASP A 125 7.55 19.54 0.63
C ASP A 125 7.02 18.54 -0.41
N LEU A 126 7.10 18.97 -1.66
CA LEU A 126 6.76 18.22 -2.85
C LEU A 126 8.06 17.68 -3.48
N GLY A 127 8.97 17.15 -2.66
CA GLY A 127 10.33 16.77 -3.05
C GLY A 127 10.40 16.07 -4.42
N GLY A 128 10.74 16.85 -5.47
CA GLY A 128 10.87 16.38 -6.85
C GLY A 128 9.76 16.75 -7.86
N TRP A 129 8.79 17.62 -7.52
CA TRP A 129 7.73 18.08 -8.46
C TRP A 129 8.19 19.13 -9.48
N SER A 130 9.43 19.03 -10.00
CA SER A 130 9.76 19.72 -11.23
C SER A 130 9.22 18.87 -12.40
N PRO A 131 8.37 19.41 -13.28
CA PRO A 131 8.31 18.89 -14.63
C PRO A 131 9.71 19.10 -15.22
N ASP A 132 10.31 18.03 -15.73
CA ASP A 132 11.25 18.21 -16.84
C ASP A 132 10.42 18.59 -18.08
#